data_AF-A0A9E8J8B6-F1
#
_entry.id   AF-A0A9E8J8B6-F1
#
_cell.length_a   1.000
_cell.length_b   1.000
_cell.length_c   1.000
_cell.angle_alpha   90.00
_cell.angle_beta   90.00
_cell.angle_gamma   90.00
#
_symmetry.space_group_name_H-M   'P 1'
#
loop_
_entity.id
_entity.type
_entity.pdbx_description
1 polymer ?
#
loop_
_entity_poly.entity_id
_entity_poly.type
_entity_poly.pdbx_seq_one_letter_code
_entity_poly.pdbx_strand_id
1 'polypeptide(L)'
;MKHDACIALLEKKLSLDKQRAVELLDAVVAGLVEVLVEKGEISVKGLGYFKVVHIPFSREKQHNVVRAVPPRKKITFLTRPVVDSTIRHIMGSATGLADADAEVFCRILSGYFRESVAKKQDLLLEGLGSFKEVDGKYRFVPDQVLQEIVNNCFEHLTVFEVPIH
;
A
#
# COMPACT_ATOMS: atom_id res chain seq x y z
N MET A 1 8.82 13.60 -11.79
CA MET A 1 8.74 12.50 -10.80
C MET A 1 7.32 12.49 -10.24
N LYS A 2 6.73 11.33 -9.88
CA LYS A 2 5.27 11.24 -9.59
C LYS A 2 4.80 11.93 -8.28
N HIS A 3 5.72 12.55 -7.52
CA HIS A 3 5.42 13.26 -6.26
C HIS A 3 5.90 14.71 -6.23
N ASP A 4 6.18 15.34 -7.37
CA ASP A 4 6.79 16.68 -7.42
C ASP A 4 6.04 17.73 -6.59
N ALA A 5 4.70 17.66 -6.54
CA ALA A 5 3.89 18.56 -5.72
C ALA A 5 4.03 18.30 -4.19
N CYS A 6 4.14 17.04 -3.77
CA CYS A 6 4.34 16.69 -2.36
C CYS A 6 5.75 17.10 -1.91
N ILE A 7 6.76 16.78 -2.73
CA ILE A 7 8.16 17.13 -2.48
C ILE A 7 8.31 18.64 -2.35
N ALA A 8 7.76 19.42 -3.28
CA ALA A 8 7.83 20.89 -3.20
C ALA A 8 7.16 21.47 -1.94
N LEU A 9 6.09 20.84 -1.45
CA LEU A 9 5.46 21.23 -0.19
C LEU A 9 6.33 20.90 1.03
N LEU A 10 6.99 19.74 1.01
CA LEU A 10 7.93 19.34 2.07
C LEU A 10 9.15 20.27 2.11
N GLU A 11 9.77 20.55 0.96
CA GLU A 11 10.89 21.49 0.86
C GLU A 11 10.52 22.85 1.46
N LYS A 12 9.36 23.40 1.07
CA LYS A 12 8.92 24.72 1.53
C LYS A 12 8.56 24.76 3.01
N LYS A 13 7.94 23.70 3.55
CA LYS A 13 7.37 23.73 4.91
C LYS A 13 8.32 23.23 6.00
N LEU A 14 9.28 22.40 5.62
CA LEU A 14 10.26 21.81 6.54
C LEU A 14 11.69 22.28 6.25
N SER A 15 11.88 23.19 5.30
CA SER A 15 13.19 23.69 4.89
C SER A 15 14.16 22.56 4.49
N LEU A 16 13.61 21.49 3.92
CA LEU A 16 14.36 20.35 3.42
C LEU A 16 14.85 20.64 2.00
N ASP A 17 16.01 20.11 1.63
CA ASP A 17 16.34 19.98 0.22
C ASP A 17 15.54 18.83 -0.42
N LYS A 18 15.42 18.87 -1.74
CA LYS A 18 14.70 17.87 -2.54
C LYS A 18 15.15 16.44 -2.25
N GLN A 19 16.45 16.19 -2.15
CA GLN A 19 16.97 14.84 -1.95
C GLN A 19 16.55 14.32 -0.57
N ARG A 20 16.68 15.14 0.47
CA ARG A 20 16.24 14.78 1.81
C ARG A 20 14.73 14.53 1.87
N ALA A 21 13.92 15.34 1.19
CA ALA A 21 12.48 15.12 1.13
C ALA A 21 12.12 13.78 0.46
N VAL A 22 12.85 13.37 -0.58
CA VAL A 22 12.69 12.06 -1.23
C VAL A 22 13.09 10.93 -0.28
N GLU A 23 14.27 11.00 0.32
CA GLU A 23 14.75 9.99 1.29
C GLU A 23 13.76 9.76 2.43
N LEU A 24 13.17 10.85 2.96
CA LEU A 24 12.18 10.76 4.02
C LEU A 24 10.86 10.15 3.56
N LEU A 25 10.42 10.46 2.34
CA LEU A 25 9.23 9.83 1.75
C LEU A 25 9.46 8.33 1.57
N ASP A 26 10.61 7.94 1.02
CA ASP A 26 10.98 6.54 0.79
C ASP A 26 11.06 5.78 2.12
N ALA A 27 11.69 6.37 3.14
CA ALA A 27 11.76 5.80 4.48
C ALA A 27 10.37 5.60 5.11
N VAL A 28 9.45 6.57 4.94
CA VAL A 28 8.07 6.41 5.40
C VAL A 28 7.39 5.27 4.69
N VAL A 29 7.47 5.19 3.35
CA VAL A 29 6.83 4.13 2.57
C VAL A 29 7.40 2.76 2.95
N ALA A 30 8.71 2.64 3.12
CA ALA A 30 9.36 1.43 3.61
C ALA A 30 8.79 1.00 4.97
N GLY A 31 8.67 1.93 5.93
CA GLY A 31 8.06 1.63 7.22
C GLY A 31 6.58 1.24 7.15
N LEU A 32 5.81 1.76 6.17
CA LEU A 32 4.45 1.29 5.90
C LEU A 32 4.44 -0.17 5.44
N VAL A 33 5.37 -0.54 4.56
CA VAL A 33 5.53 -1.90 4.03
C VAL A 33 5.91 -2.87 5.15
N GLU A 34 6.90 -2.52 5.98
CA GLU A 34 7.32 -3.32 7.14
C GLU A 34 6.13 -3.63 8.05
N VAL A 35 5.39 -2.59 8.46
CA VAL A 35 4.22 -2.78 9.34
C VAL A 35 3.12 -3.63 8.68
N LEU A 36 2.89 -3.47 7.37
CA LEU A 36 1.93 -4.31 6.65
C LEU A 36 2.36 -5.78 6.60
N VAL A 37 3.65 -6.06 6.41
CA VAL A 37 4.19 -7.43 6.41
C VAL A 37 4.12 -8.05 7.81
N GLU A 38 4.52 -7.30 8.84
CA GLU A 38 4.56 -7.79 10.22
C GLU A 38 3.18 -8.01 10.83
N LYS A 39 2.29 -7.02 10.68
CA LYS A 39 0.97 -7.02 11.34
C LYS A 39 -0.15 -7.51 10.44
N GLY A 40 0.11 -7.65 9.14
CA GLY A 40 -0.89 -8.00 8.15
C GLY A 40 -1.88 -6.87 7.82
N GLU A 41 -1.76 -5.71 8.47
CA GLU A 41 -2.65 -4.57 8.23
C GLU A 41 -2.03 -3.23 8.64
N ILE A 42 -2.41 -2.17 7.93
CA ILE A 42 -1.97 -0.80 8.23
C ILE A 42 -3.02 0.23 7.81
N SER A 43 -3.24 1.24 8.66
CA SER A 43 -4.08 2.39 8.35
C SER A 43 -3.21 3.60 8.00
N VAL A 44 -3.46 4.21 6.84
CA VAL A 44 -2.73 5.37 6.33
C VAL A 44 -3.67 6.56 6.25
N LYS A 45 -3.42 7.57 7.08
CA LYS A 45 -4.23 8.79 7.12
C LYS A 45 -4.18 9.51 5.76
N GLY A 46 -5.34 9.95 5.29
CA GLY A 46 -5.48 10.57 3.98
C GLY A 46 -5.62 9.59 2.81
N LEU A 47 -5.36 8.30 3.03
CA LEU A 47 -5.40 7.28 1.97
C LEU A 47 -6.47 6.23 2.24
N GLY A 48 -6.36 5.50 3.35
CA GLY A 48 -7.30 4.43 3.72
C GLY A 48 -6.59 3.30 4.47
N TYR A 49 -7.11 2.09 4.33
CA TYR A 49 -6.62 0.94 5.08
C TYR A 49 -6.20 -0.20 4.17
N PHE A 50 -5.05 -0.78 4.46
CA PHE A 50 -4.47 -1.91 3.75
C PHE A 50 -4.50 -3.14 4.65
N LYS A 51 -4.83 -4.28 4.06
CA LYS A 51 -4.88 -5.55 4.79
C LYS A 51 -4.49 -6.72 3.90
N VAL A 52 -3.66 -7.59 4.45
CA VAL A 52 -3.39 -8.94 3.93
C VAL A 52 -4.57 -9.83 4.31
N VAL A 53 -5.29 -10.32 3.31
CA VAL A 53 -6.42 -11.23 3.50
C VAL A 53 -6.02 -12.64 3.08
N HIS A 54 -6.41 -13.63 3.87
CA HIS A 54 -6.34 -15.03 3.49
C HIS A 54 -7.58 -15.39 2.67
N ILE A 55 -7.35 -15.85 1.45
CA ILE A 55 -8.37 -16.41 0.56
C ILE A 55 -8.24 -17.94 0.71
N PRO A 56 -9.28 -18.62 1.22
CA PRO A 56 -9.22 -20.07 1.40
C PRO A 56 -9.22 -20.78 0.06
N PHE A 57 -8.91 -22.09 0.11
CA PHE A 57 -9.10 -22.99 -1.01
C PHE A 57 -10.51 -22.84 -1.60
N SER A 58 -10.60 -22.81 -2.93
CA SER A 58 -11.88 -22.79 -3.65
C SER A 58 -11.90 -23.83 -4.76
N ARG A 59 -13.12 -24.27 -5.11
CA ARG A 59 -13.37 -25.13 -6.27
C ARG A 59 -14.15 -24.33 -7.29
N GLU A 60 -13.63 -24.22 -8.50
CA GLU A 60 -14.28 -23.55 -9.62
C GLU A 60 -14.63 -24.61 -10.66
N LYS A 61 -15.92 -24.73 -11.01
CA LYS A 61 -16.34 -25.61 -12.10
C LYS A 61 -16.25 -24.85 -13.42
N GLN A 62 -15.50 -25.39 -14.37
CA GLN A 62 -15.40 -24.85 -15.72
C GLN A 62 -15.53 -25.99 -16.72
N HIS A 63 -16.66 -26.05 -17.43
CA HIS A 63 -17.03 -27.17 -18.31
C HIS A 63 -16.95 -28.53 -17.58
N ASN A 64 -16.14 -29.46 -18.08
CA ASN A 64 -15.95 -30.82 -17.54
C ASN A 64 -14.76 -30.92 -16.58
N VAL A 65 -14.28 -29.80 -16.04
CA VAL A 65 -13.12 -29.75 -15.14
C VAL A 65 -13.49 -28.99 -13.86
N VAL A 66 -13.10 -29.55 -12.72
CA VAL A 66 -13.03 -28.82 -11.44
C VAL A 66 -11.62 -28.29 -11.28
N ARG A 67 -11.49 -26.96 -11.21
CA ARG A 67 -10.24 -26.29 -10.85
C ARG A 67 -10.20 -26.16 -9.33
N ALA A 68 -9.29 -26.88 -8.71
CA ALA A 68 -8.93 -26.78 -7.30
C ALA A 68 -7.92 -25.63 -7.15
N VAL A 69 -8.38 -24.49 -6.68
CA VAL A 69 -7.57 -23.29 -6.48
C VAL A 69 -7.01 -23.30 -5.06
N PRO A 70 -5.68 -23.30 -4.88
CA PRO A 70 -5.08 -23.35 -3.55
C PRO A 70 -5.39 -22.08 -2.75
N PRO A 71 -5.29 -22.15 -1.41
CA PRO A 71 -5.34 -20.95 -0.58
C PRO A 71 -4.26 -19.95 -1.00
N ARG A 72 -4.50 -18.66 -0.79
CA ARG A 72 -3.55 -17.60 -1.07
C ARG A 72 -3.73 -16.42 -0.13
N LYS A 73 -2.70 -15.60 0.02
CA LYS A 73 -2.78 -14.29 0.68
C LYS A 73 -2.78 -13.18 -0.36
N LYS A 74 -3.58 -12.13 -0.13
CA LYS A 74 -3.66 -10.99 -1.03
C LYS A 74 -3.69 -9.68 -0.26
N ILE A 75 -3.02 -8.65 -0.77
CA ILE A 75 -3.15 -7.29 -0.25
C ILE A 75 -4.42 -6.67 -0.80
N THR A 76 -5.24 -6.14 0.10
CA THR A 76 -6.50 -5.47 -0.21
C THR A 76 -6.48 -4.07 0.37
N PHE A 77 -7.18 -3.16 -0.31
CA PHE A 77 -7.37 -1.79 0.12
C PHE A 77 -8.85 -1.55 0.40
N LEU A 78 -9.13 -0.92 1.54
CA LEU A 78 -10.46 -0.53 1.98
C LEU A 78 -10.49 0.98 2.22
N THR A 79 -11.40 1.65 1.52
CA THR A 79 -11.71 3.06 1.77
C THR A 79 -12.46 3.16 3.09
N ARG A 80 -11.79 3.58 4.15
CA ARG A 80 -12.41 3.90 5.43
C ARG A 80 -11.78 5.14 6.04
N PRO A 81 -12.54 5.97 6.78
CA PRO A 81 -11.97 7.06 7.55
C PRO A 81 -10.92 6.52 8.53
N VAL A 82 -9.71 7.07 8.47
CA VAL A 82 -8.61 6.70 9.36
C VAL A 82 -8.35 7.86 10.32
N VAL A 83 -8.58 7.61 11.61
CA VAL A 83 -8.23 8.52 12.72
C VAL A 83 -6.84 8.18 13.30
N ASP A 84 -6.24 7.10 12.81
CA ASP A 84 -5.10 6.40 13.40
C ASP A 84 -3.77 7.18 13.43
N SER A 85 -2.97 6.89 14.45
CA SER A 85 -1.63 7.43 14.72
C SER A 85 -0.49 6.53 14.23
N THR A 86 -0.78 5.35 13.64
CA THR A 86 0.24 4.44 13.11
C THR A 86 1.25 5.14 12.21
N ILE A 87 0.79 6.02 11.31
CA ILE A 87 1.68 6.79 10.44
C ILE A 87 2.60 7.74 11.22
N ARG A 88 2.15 8.29 12.37
CA ARG A 88 2.97 9.15 13.23
C ARG A 88 4.08 8.36 13.92
N HIS A 89 3.79 7.14 14.36
CA HIS A 89 4.80 6.26 14.95
C HIS A 89 5.87 5.89 13.92
N ILE A 90 5.44 5.48 12.72
CA ILE A 90 6.33 5.18 11.59
C ILE A 90 7.15 6.41 11.20
N MET A 91 6.54 7.60 11.17
CA MET A 91 7.27 8.84 10.91
C MET A 91 8.38 9.08 11.94
N GLY A 92 8.07 8.97 13.24
CA GLY A 92 9.08 9.15 14.29
C GLY A 92 10.22 8.14 14.20
N SER A 93 9.91 6.86 13.95
CA SER A 93 10.92 5.80 13.90
C SER A 93 11.74 5.78 12.60
N ALA A 94 11.12 6.10 11.45
CA ALA A 94 11.75 5.95 10.14
C ALA A 94 12.49 7.21 9.67
N THR A 95 12.07 8.40 10.10
CA THR A 95 12.59 9.67 9.53
C THR A 95 13.65 10.35 10.38
N GLY A 96 13.69 10.07 11.69
CA GLY A 96 14.54 10.79 12.64
C GLY A 96 14.21 12.28 12.78
N LEU A 97 13.07 12.73 12.26
CA LEU A 97 12.59 14.10 12.43
C LEU A 97 12.20 14.36 13.89
N ALA A 98 12.34 15.61 14.32
CA ALA A 98 11.75 16.06 15.57
C ALA A 98 10.21 15.93 15.50
N ASP A 99 9.56 15.70 16.65
CA ASP A 99 8.12 15.46 16.71
C ASP A 99 7.26 16.54 16.01
N ALA A 100 7.67 17.80 16.09
CA ALA A 100 6.98 18.92 15.44
C ALA A 100 7.08 18.84 13.90
N ASP A 101 8.26 18.50 13.38
CA ASP A 101 8.49 18.36 11.94
C ASP A 101 7.83 17.10 11.39
N ALA A 102 7.84 16.00 12.16
CA ALA A 102 7.12 14.77 11.83
C ALA A 102 5.60 15.02 11.76
N GLU A 103 5.04 15.86 12.64
CA GLU A 103 3.63 16.26 12.57
C GLU A 103 3.33 17.06 11.30
N VAL A 104 4.18 18.05 10.97
CA VAL A 104 4.02 18.86 9.75
C VAL A 104 4.13 17.99 8.50
N PHE A 105 5.10 17.09 8.45
CA PHE A 105 5.27 16.12 7.35
C PHE A 105 4.03 15.25 7.22
N CYS A 106 3.57 14.62 8.31
CA CYS A 106 2.40 13.76 8.32
C CYS A 106 1.15 14.48 7.79
N ARG A 107 0.97 15.76 8.16
CA ARG A 107 -0.12 16.60 7.65
C ARG A 107 -0.02 16.85 6.15
N ILE A 108 1.17 17.18 5.65
CA ILE A 108 1.42 17.40 4.20
C ILE A 108 1.12 16.12 3.42
N LEU A 109 1.68 14.99 3.86
CA LEU A 109 1.50 13.70 3.20
C LEU A 109 0.03 13.25 3.20
N SER A 110 -0.64 13.35 4.35
CA SER A 110 -2.07 13.04 4.48
C SER A 110 -2.93 13.92 3.57
N GLY A 111 -2.59 15.20 3.44
CA GLY A 111 -3.28 16.13 2.54
C GLY A 111 -3.10 15.76 1.08
N TYR A 112 -1.85 15.49 0.68
CA TYR A 112 -1.50 15.06 -0.67
C TYR A 112 -2.22 13.77 -1.07
N PHE A 113 -2.19 12.73 -0.23
CA PHE A 113 -2.89 11.47 -0.49
C PHE A 113 -4.39 11.66 -0.68
N ARG A 114 -5.01 12.47 0.18
CA ARG A 114 -6.44 12.75 0.10
C ARG A 114 -6.79 13.44 -1.21
N GLU A 115 -5.99 14.42 -1.61
CA GLU A 115 -6.19 15.16 -2.85
C GLU A 115 -5.99 14.28 -4.08
N SER A 116 -4.92 13.48 -4.12
CA SER A 116 -4.66 12.55 -5.22
C SER A 116 -5.79 11.54 -5.40
N VAL A 117 -6.27 10.93 -4.32
CA VAL A 117 -7.42 10.00 -4.38
C VAL A 117 -8.70 10.70 -4.80
N ALA A 118 -9.00 11.88 -4.25
CA ALA A 118 -10.21 12.63 -4.60
C ALA A 118 -10.23 13.02 -6.09
N LYS A 119 -9.06 13.35 -6.65
CA LYS A 119 -8.89 13.70 -8.07
C LYS A 119 -8.66 12.48 -8.97
N LYS A 120 -8.65 11.26 -8.41
CA LYS A 120 -8.31 10.01 -9.13
C LYS A 120 -6.98 10.12 -9.90
N GLN A 121 -6.02 10.84 -9.34
CA GLN A 121 -4.69 10.98 -9.93
C GLN A 121 -3.86 9.74 -9.63
N ASP A 122 -3.08 9.29 -10.60
CA ASP A 122 -2.13 8.22 -10.40
C ASP A 122 -1.19 8.52 -9.22
N LEU A 123 -1.21 7.65 -8.22
CA LEU A 123 -0.39 7.76 -7.01
C LEU A 123 0.44 6.48 -6.89
N LEU A 124 1.76 6.61 -7.02
CA LEU A 124 2.71 5.52 -6.79
C LEU A 124 3.20 5.56 -5.34
N LEU A 125 3.33 4.42 -4.69
CA LEU A 125 3.97 4.27 -3.38
C LEU A 125 4.96 3.12 -3.56
N GLU A 126 6.19 3.44 -3.90
CA GLU A 126 7.19 2.46 -4.33
C GLU A 126 7.40 1.38 -3.26
N GLY A 127 7.36 0.11 -3.66
CA GLY A 127 7.39 -1.04 -2.74
C GLY A 127 6.04 -1.40 -2.09
N LEU A 128 5.06 -0.48 -2.03
CA LEU A 128 3.70 -0.79 -1.54
C LEU A 128 2.71 -1.08 -2.67
N GLY A 129 2.69 -0.22 -3.69
CA GLY A 129 1.79 -0.36 -4.84
C GLY A 129 1.42 0.98 -5.47
N SER A 130 0.35 1.00 -6.26
CA SER A 130 -0.12 2.20 -6.93
C SER A 130 -1.63 2.31 -6.94
N PHE A 131 -2.15 3.52 -6.83
CA PHE A 131 -3.51 3.83 -7.23
C PHE A 131 -3.48 4.32 -8.67
N LYS A 132 -4.31 3.69 -9.50
CA LYS A 132 -4.42 4.00 -10.92
C LYS A 132 -5.77 3.53 -11.44
N GLU A 133 -6.13 4.00 -12.63
CA GLU A 133 -7.28 3.48 -13.34
C GLU A 133 -6.98 2.10 -13.94
N VAL A 134 -7.83 1.12 -13.65
CA VAL A 134 -7.77 -0.21 -14.26
C VAL A 134 -9.20 -0.68 -14.53
N ASP A 135 -9.46 -1.10 -15.76
CA ASP A 135 -10.80 -1.52 -16.22
C ASP A 135 -11.88 -0.45 -15.95
N GLY A 136 -11.55 0.83 -16.15
CA GLY A 136 -12.46 1.97 -15.92
C GLY A 136 -12.72 2.30 -14.44
N LYS A 137 -11.98 1.69 -13.52
CA LYS A 137 -12.13 1.90 -12.07
C LYS A 137 -10.80 2.34 -11.46
N TYR A 138 -10.84 3.44 -10.72
CA TYR A 138 -9.71 3.88 -9.91
C TYR A 138 -9.57 2.95 -8.70
N ARG A 139 -8.49 2.17 -8.66
CA ARG A 139 -8.25 1.15 -7.63
C ARG A 139 -6.79 1.08 -7.21
N PHE A 140 -6.57 0.61 -6.00
CA PHE A 140 -5.24 0.22 -5.56
C PHE A 140 -4.82 -1.09 -6.23
N VAL A 141 -3.58 -1.12 -6.72
CA VAL A 141 -2.88 -2.28 -7.26
C VAL A 141 -1.62 -2.47 -6.42
N PRO A 142 -1.50 -3.57 -5.66
CA PRO A 142 -0.31 -3.82 -4.85
C PRO A 142 0.92 -3.97 -5.73
N ASP A 143 2.07 -3.63 -5.17
CA ASP A 143 3.36 -3.97 -5.77
C ASP A 143 3.48 -5.50 -5.92
N GLN A 144 4.03 -5.95 -7.05
CA GLN A 144 4.10 -7.38 -7.36
C GLN A 144 5.03 -8.12 -6.40
N VAL A 145 6.21 -7.57 -6.12
CA VAL A 145 7.20 -8.20 -5.24
C VAL A 145 6.65 -8.27 -3.82
N LEU A 146 6.01 -7.21 -3.34
CA LEU A 146 5.35 -7.24 -2.03
C LEU A 146 4.21 -8.27 -1.99
N GLN A 147 3.44 -8.41 -3.07
CA GLN A 147 2.37 -9.40 -3.17
C GLN A 147 2.92 -10.84 -3.15
N GLU A 148 4.08 -11.10 -3.74
CA GLU A 148 4.79 -12.39 -3.68
C GLU A 148 5.26 -12.67 -2.25
N ILE A 149 5.92 -11.70 -1.60
CA ILE A 149 6.38 -11.79 -0.20
C ILE A 149 5.25 -12.17 0.74
N VAL A 150 4.10 -11.49 0.68
CA VAL A 150 2.98 -11.80 1.59
C VAL A 150 2.31 -13.15 1.28
N ASN A 151 2.48 -13.67 0.05
CA ASN A 151 1.91 -14.93 -0.41
C ASN A 151 2.92 -16.10 -0.38
N ASN A 152 4.14 -15.89 0.11
CA ASN A 152 5.24 -16.86 0.04
C ASN A 152 4.86 -18.28 0.55
N CYS A 153 4.00 -18.39 1.56
CA CYS A 153 3.54 -19.67 2.11
C CYS A 153 2.75 -20.53 1.11
N PHE A 154 2.18 -19.93 0.06
CA PHE A 154 1.32 -20.61 -0.92
C PHE A 154 1.84 -20.50 -2.35
N GLU A 155 2.93 -19.76 -2.58
CA GLU A 155 3.45 -19.46 -3.91
C GLU A 155 3.83 -20.71 -4.73
N HIS A 156 4.26 -21.77 -4.04
CA HIS A 156 4.61 -23.06 -4.64
C HIS A 156 3.40 -23.93 -5.02
N LEU A 157 2.17 -23.55 -4.62
CA LEU A 157 0.97 -24.33 -4.89
C LEU A 157 0.36 -23.91 -6.23
N THR A 158 0.24 -24.87 -7.16
CA THR A 158 -0.40 -24.64 -8.47
C THR A 158 -1.87 -25.00 -8.43
N VAL A 159 -2.66 -24.38 -9.32
CA VAL A 159 -4.05 -24.82 -9.56
C VAL A 159 -4.03 -26.26 -10.06
N PHE A 160 -4.84 -27.11 -9.44
CA PHE A 160 -4.98 -28.50 -9.82
C PHE A 160 -6.28 -28.71 -10.59
N GLU A 161 -6.23 -29.39 -11.72
CA GLU A 161 -7.40 -29.65 -12.56
C GLU A 161 -7.85 -31.09 -12.40
N VAL A 162 -9.10 -31.28 -11.98
CA VAL A 162 -9.72 -32.58 -11.79
C VAL A 162 -10.80 -32.78 -12.85
N PRO A 163 -10.67 -33.77 -13.75
CA PRO A 163 -11.73 -34.12 -14.69
C PRO A 163 -13.00 -34.54 -13.93
N ILE A 164 -14.16 -34.09 -14.41
CA ILE A 164 -15.46 -34.57 -13.94
C ILE A 164 -15.85 -35.72 -14.88
N HIS A 165 -15.89 -36.94 -14.34
CA HIS A 165 -16.42 -38.13 -15.02
C HIS A 165 -17.95 -38.15 -14.95
#